data_AF-A0A8T5SSJ1-F1
#
_entry.id   AF-A0A8T5SSJ1-F1
#
_cell.length_a   1.000
_cell.length_b   1.000
_cell.length_c   1.000
_cell.angle_alpha   90.00
_cell.angle_beta   90.00
_cell.angle_gamma   90.00
#
_symmetry.space_group_name_H-M   'P 1'
#
loop_
_entity.id
_entity.type
_entity.pdbx_description
1 polymer ?
#
loop_
_entity_poly.entity_id
_entity_poly.type
_entity_poly.pdbx_seq_one_letter_code
_entity_poly.pdbx_strand_id
1 'polypeptide(L)'
;LDIAELYLDDHQHVDAVLRFAASRAQEWDGIPVRVTLPNQAHIREYVNARTQVKDVGRSAWYIKIPSVTRFIETISPLFSDRLKDTEFHDFTGELTVTDYKQGYSLSFDGGVFKGITEKSEKNIDDYHLRIPRNQLIRLLMGYETLDGIASHEPDVQCAAALKPLVRLLFPKLEAMVDPYY
;
A
#
# COMPACT_ATOMS: atom_id res chain seq x y z
N LEU A 1 30.04 -10.56 -16.97
CA LEU A 1 28.84 -10.61 -16.12
C LEU A 1 27.68 -10.29 -17.03
N ASP A 2 26.89 -11.29 -17.39
CA ASP A 2 25.72 -11.13 -18.25
C ASP A 2 24.56 -10.69 -17.36
N ILE A 3 24.43 -9.38 -17.16
CA ILE A 3 23.42 -8.80 -16.25
C ILE A 3 22.16 -8.55 -17.06
N ALA A 4 21.16 -9.41 -16.87
CA ALA A 4 19.85 -9.27 -17.52
C ALA A 4 19.00 -8.15 -16.90
N GLU A 5 19.14 -7.90 -15.58
CA GLU A 5 18.36 -6.91 -14.83
C GLU A 5 19.17 -6.27 -13.70
N LEU A 6 18.96 -4.96 -13.48
CA LEU A 6 19.49 -4.20 -12.36
C LEU A 6 18.34 -3.68 -11.50
N TYR A 7 18.41 -3.96 -10.20
CA TYR A 7 17.45 -3.51 -9.20
C TYR A 7 18.10 -2.43 -8.34
N LEU A 8 17.39 -1.32 -8.16
CA LEU A 8 17.81 -0.21 -7.30
C LEU A 8 16.89 -0.15 -6.09
N ASP A 9 17.49 -0.18 -4.89
CA ASP A 9 16.75 -0.04 -3.64
C ASP A 9 16.36 1.42 -3.36
N ASP A 10 17.17 2.37 -3.83
CA ASP A 10 16.95 3.81 -3.68
C ASP A 10 17.30 4.61 -4.95
N HIS A 11 17.11 5.93 -4.88
CA HIS A 11 17.36 6.84 -6.00
C HIS A 11 18.80 7.37 -6.10
N GLN A 12 19.67 7.11 -5.11
CA GLN A 12 20.98 7.74 -4.99
C GLN A 12 21.90 7.40 -6.17
N HIS A 13 21.71 6.22 -6.76
CA HIS A 13 22.55 5.70 -7.84
C HIS A 13 21.85 5.64 -9.20
N VAL A 14 20.67 6.25 -9.34
CA VAL A 14 19.87 6.22 -10.57
C VAL A 14 20.67 6.76 -11.77
N ASP A 15 21.35 7.90 -11.63
CA ASP A 15 22.14 8.47 -12.74
C ASP A 15 23.33 7.58 -13.15
N ALA A 16 23.96 6.89 -12.19
CA ALA A 16 25.09 6.02 -12.47
C ALA A 16 24.64 4.75 -13.18
N VAL A 17 23.53 4.15 -12.72
CA VAL A 17 22.94 2.96 -13.34
C VAL A 17 22.40 3.26 -14.74
N LEU A 18 21.72 4.39 -14.94
CA LEU A 18 21.23 4.78 -16.27
C LEU A 18 22.38 5.03 -17.25
N ARG A 19 23.47 5.68 -16.81
CA ARG A 19 24.68 5.84 -17.64
C ARG A 19 25.32 4.51 -18.00
N PHE A 20 25.43 3.60 -17.03
CA PHE A 20 25.94 2.26 -17.26
C PHE A 20 25.07 1.48 -18.26
N ALA A 21 23.75 1.49 -18.07
CA ALA A 21 22.80 0.82 -18.94
C ALA A 21 22.86 1.37 -20.38
N ALA A 22 22.98 2.68 -20.54
CA ALA A 22 23.16 3.32 -21.85
C ALA A 22 24.47 2.90 -22.53
N SER A 23 25.59 2.85 -21.80
CA SER A 23 26.88 2.36 -22.32
C SER A 23 26.78 0.91 -22.77
N ARG A 24 26.15 0.05 -21.98
CA ARG A 24 25.99 -1.38 -22.29
C ARG A 24 25.11 -1.62 -23.50
N ALA A 25 24.00 -0.88 -23.63
CA ALA A 25 23.14 -0.97 -24.80
C ALA A 25 23.89 -0.59 -26.11
N GLN A 26 24.81 0.38 -26.05
CA GLN A 26 25.67 0.73 -27.19
C GLN A 26 26.69 -0.37 -27.51
N GLU A 27 27.31 -0.96 -26.49
CA GLU A 27 28.26 -2.07 -26.65
C GLU A 27 27.61 -3.35 -27.20
N TRP A 28 26.31 -3.56 -26.94
CA TRP A 28 25.55 -4.75 -27.33
C TRP A 28 24.73 -4.55 -28.60
N ASP A 29 25.22 -3.75 -29.54
CA ASP A 29 24.60 -3.53 -30.86
C ASP A 29 23.14 -3.06 -30.78
N GLY A 30 22.81 -2.23 -29.78
CA GLY A 30 21.48 -1.65 -29.61
C GLY A 30 20.48 -2.54 -28.86
N ILE A 31 20.91 -3.67 -28.29
CA ILE A 31 20.04 -4.46 -27.38
C ILE A 31 19.70 -3.60 -26.15
N PRO A 32 18.41 -3.37 -25.85
CA PRO A 32 18.02 -2.50 -24.75
C PRO A 32 18.27 -3.16 -23.39
N VAL A 33 18.90 -2.41 -22.48
CA VAL A 33 19.04 -2.79 -21.07
C VAL A 33 17.82 -2.30 -20.30
N ARG A 34 17.15 -3.19 -19.58
CA ARG A 34 16.02 -2.82 -18.70
C ARG A 34 16.53 -2.48 -17.31
N VAL A 35 16.06 -1.34 -16.78
CA VAL A 35 16.35 -0.89 -15.42
C VAL A 35 15.03 -0.78 -14.67
N THR A 36 14.89 -1.53 -13.57
CA THR A 36 13.71 -1.46 -12.71
C THR A 36 13.96 -0.47 -11.59
N LEU A 37 13.25 0.65 -11.62
CA LEU A 37 13.39 1.74 -10.65
C LEU A 37 12.39 1.58 -9.49
N PRO A 38 12.69 2.11 -8.29
CA PRO A 38 11.71 2.13 -7.21
C PRO A 38 10.38 2.79 -7.65
N ASN A 39 9.27 2.31 -7.11
CA ASN A 39 7.91 2.71 -7.54
C ASN A 39 7.44 4.00 -6.85
N GLN A 40 8.23 5.07 -7.00
CA GLN A 40 7.90 6.39 -6.47
C GLN A 40 7.71 7.38 -7.62
N ALA A 41 6.64 8.17 -7.57
CA ALA A 41 6.28 9.10 -8.64
C ALA A 41 7.41 10.10 -8.94
N HIS A 42 8.07 10.62 -7.90
CA HIS A 42 9.16 11.58 -8.05
C HIS A 42 10.40 10.98 -8.73
N ILE A 43 10.71 9.69 -8.52
CA ILE A 43 11.80 8.99 -9.21
C ILE A 43 11.46 8.86 -10.70
N ARG A 44 10.21 8.49 -11.02
CA ARG A 44 9.76 8.38 -12.41
C ARG A 44 9.83 9.73 -13.13
N GLU A 45 9.33 10.79 -12.50
CA GLU A 45 9.43 12.15 -13.02
C GLU A 45 10.89 12.58 -13.22
N TYR A 46 11.76 12.29 -12.24
CA TYR A 46 13.19 12.56 -12.29
C TYR A 46 13.86 11.91 -13.51
N VAL A 47 13.59 10.61 -13.74
CA VAL A 47 14.16 9.85 -14.86
C VAL A 47 13.61 10.31 -16.19
N ASN A 48 12.29 10.51 -16.29
CA ASN A 48 11.63 11.00 -17.51
C ASN A 48 12.14 12.39 -17.92
N ALA A 49 12.45 13.26 -16.95
CA ALA A 49 12.98 14.59 -17.23
C ALA A 49 14.44 14.59 -17.72
N ARG A 50 15.21 13.54 -17.41
CA ARG A 50 16.68 13.52 -17.60
C ARG A 50 17.16 12.53 -18.64
N THR A 51 16.30 11.63 -19.09
CA THR A 51 16.68 10.58 -20.03
C THR A 51 15.64 10.44 -21.13
N GLN A 52 16.10 10.11 -22.34
CA GLN A 52 15.23 9.82 -23.48
C GLN A 52 14.85 8.32 -23.51
N VAL A 53 14.70 7.69 -22.34
CA VAL A 53 14.36 6.27 -22.25
C VAL A 53 12.89 6.05 -22.57
N LYS A 54 12.60 4.95 -23.27
CA LYS A 54 11.22 4.53 -23.52
C LYS A 54 10.67 3.88 -22.25
N ASP A 55 9.60 4.46 -21.69
CA ASP A 55 8.84 3.81 -20.63
C ASP A 55 8.12 2.59 -21.20
N VAL A 56 8.58 1.40 -20.80
CA VAL A 56 7.93 0.13 -21.08
C VAL A 56 7.14 -0.17 -19.81
N GLY A 57 5.86 0.18 -19.83
CA GLY A 57 4.99 0.20 -18.64
C GLY A 57 5.16 -1.02 -17.74
N ARG A 58 4.99 -0.81 -16.42
CA ARG A 58 5.25 -1.84 -15.41
C ARG A 58 4.24 -2.96 -15.50
N SER A 59 4.72 -4.19 -15.29
CA SER A 59 3.83 -5.32 -14.99
C SER A 59 3.27 -5.11 -13.59
N ALA A 60 1.95 -4.98 -13.51
CA ALA A 60 1.27 -4.82 -12.25
C ALA A 60 0.95 -6.21 -11.65
N TRP A 61 1.07 -6.33 -10.33
CA TRP A 61 0.96 -7.60 -9.61
C TRP A 61 -0.41 -7.80 -8.99
N TYR A 62 -1.07 -8.91 -9.30
CA TYR A 62 -2.31 -9.23 -8.60
C TYR A 62 -2.02 -9.76 -7.19
N ILE A 63 -2.38 -9.00 -6.16
CA ILE A 63 -2.16 -9.38 -4.75
C ILE A 63 -3.47 -9.88 -4.14
N LYS A 64 -3.41 -11.06 -3.51
CA LYS A 64 -4.49 -11.60 -2.67
C LYS A 64 -4.03 -11.71 -1.24
N ILE A 65 -4.91 -11.33 -0.31
CA ILE A 65 -4.77 -11.62 1.14
C ILE A 65 -5.78 -12.73 1.47
N PRO A 66 -5.35 -14.01 1.58
CA PRO A 66 -6.26 -15.13 1.80
C PRO A 66 -6.99 -15.08 3.14
N SER A 67 -6.37 -14.50 4.16
CA SER A 67 -6.96 -14.31 5.49
C SER A 67 -6.63 -12.90 5.98
N VAL A 68 -7.65 -12.05 6.08
CA VAL A 68 -7.53 -10.69 6.61
C VAL A 68 -7.17 -10.74 8.09
N THR A 69 -7.78 -11.64 8.86
CA THR A 69 -7.49 -11.86 10.28
C THR A 69 -5.99 -12.12 10.50
N ARG A 70 -5.41 -13.12 9.81
CA ARG A 70 -3.97 -13.42 9.95
C ARG A 70 -3.06 -12.28 9.47
N PHE A 71 -3.45 -11.59 8.40
CA PHE A 71 -2.69 -10.44 7.92
C PHE A 71 -2.66 -9.32 8.97
N ILE A 72 -3.82 -8.96 9.52
CA ILE A 72 -3.96 -7.94 10.57
C ILE A 72 -3.16 -8.35 11.83
N GLU A 73 -3.22 -9.62 12.24
CA GLU A 73 -2.40 -10.14 13.34
C GLU A 73 -0.90 -9.98 13.05
N THR A 74 -0.47 -10.25 11.82
CA THR A 74 0.94 -10.15 11.40
C THR A 74 1.43 -8.71 11.45
N ILE A 75 0.61 -7.74 11.04
CA ILE A 75 0.99 -6.31 11.05
C ILE A 75 0.62 -5.62 12.36
N SER A 76 0.05 -6.33 13.33
CA SER A 76 -0.49 -5.74 14.57
C SER A 76 0.49 -4.88 15.37
N PRO A 77 1.81 -5.16 15.45
CA PRO A 77 2.74 -4.29 16.18
C PRO A 77 2.76 -2.86 15.62
N LEU A 78 2.52 -2.70 14.31
CA LEU A 78 2.52 -1.40 13.64
C LEU A 78 1.36 -0.51 14.09
N PHE A 79 0.25 -1.07 14.56
CA PHE A 79 -0.90 -0.25 14.95
C PHE A 79 -0.60 0.55 16.22
N SER A 80 -0.09 -0.10 17.26
CA SER A 80 0.27 0.58 18.50
C SER A 80 1.35 1.64 18.26
N ASP A 81 2.36 1.33 17.42
CA ASP A 81 3.40 2.28 17.04
C ASP A 81 2.83 3.49 16.30
N ARG A 82 1.87 3.29 15.39
CA ARG A 82 1.22 4.37 14.64
C ARG A 82 0.35 5.28 15.50
N LEU A 83 -0.20 4.79 16.61
CA LEU A 83 -1.07 5.59 17.48
C LEU A 83 -0.28 6.39 18.52
N LYS A 84 0.92 5.93 18.91
CA LYS A 84 1.69 6.43 20.05
C LYS A 84 1.89 7.96 20.10
N ASP A 85 2.20 8.58 18.98
CA ASP A 85 2.51 10.02 18.90
C ASP A 85 1.34 10.82 18.27
N THR A 86 0.11 10.35 18.48
CA THR A 86 -1.11 10.93 17.89
C THR A 86 -2.15 11.24 18.96
N GLU A 87 -3.23 11.92 18.55
CA GLU A 87 -4.42 12.13 19.39
C GLU A 87 -5.15 10.84 19.81
N PHE A 88 -4.78 9.69 19.21
CA PHE A 88 -5.34 8.37 19.51
C PHE A 88 -4.42 7.48 20.35
N HIS A 89 -3.35 8.03 20.96
CA HIS A 89 -2.40 7.25 21.76
C HIS A 89 -3.02 6.49 22.95
N ASP A 90 -4.15 6.96 23.47
CA ASP A 90 -4.91 6.30 24.55
C ASP A 90 -6.26 5.71 24.05
N PHE A 91 -6.43 5.53 22.73
CA PHE A 91 -7.67 5.05 22.16
C PHE A 91 -8.08 3.69 22.74
N THR A 92 -9.29 3.64 23.28
CA THR A 92 -9.91 2.43 23.82
C THR A 92 -11.27 2.25 23.16
N GLY A 93 -11.45 1.14 22.46
CA GLY A 93 -12.65 0.88 21.68
C GLY A 93 -12.42 -0.09 20.53
N GLU A 94 -13.35 -0.08 19.57
CA GLU A 94 -13.32 -0.98 18.43
C GLU A 94 -13.41 -0.24 17.10
N LEU A 95 -12.67 -0.74 16.11
CA LEU A 95 -12.87 -0.42 14.69
C LEU A 95 -13.50 -1.63 14.01
N THR A 96 -14.80 -1.53 13.67
CA THR A 96 -15.50 -2.57 12.93
C THR A 96 -15.39 -2.32 11.43
N VAL A 97 -14.99 -3.35 10.69
CA VAL A 97 -14.77 -3.30 9.24
C VAL A 97 -15.55 -4.41 8.57
N THR A 98 -16.15 -4.15 7.41
CA THR A 98 -16.77 -5.18 6.57
C THR A 98 -16.35 -5.03 5.13
N ASP A 99 -16.13 -6.17 4.47
CA ASP A 99 -15.90 -6.24 3.03
C ASP A 99 -17.14 -6.64 2.22
N TYR A 100 -18.32 -6.48 2.82
CA TYR A 100 -19.64 -6.92 2.34
C TYR A 100 -19.85 -8.44 2.36
N LYS A 101 -18.81 -9.24 2.60
CA LYS A 101 -18.91 -10.71 2.71
C LYS A 101 -18.63 -11.20 4.13
N GLN A 102 -17.72 -10.53 4.81
CA GLN A 102 -17.17 -10.86 6.11
C GLN A 102 -16.99 -9.58 6.92
N GLY A 103 -17.39 -9.63 8.19
CA GLY A 103 -17.12 -8.58 9.16
C GLY A 103 -15.90 -8.89 10.02
N TYR A 104 -15.28 -7.82 10.53
CA TYR A 104 -14.13 -7.83 11.41
C TYR A 104 -14.33 -6.80 12.53
N SER A 105 -13.86 -7.09 13.73
CA SER A 105 -13.69 -6.09 14.80
C SER A 105 -12.24 -6.08 15.26
N LEU A 106 -11.61 -4.91 15.18
CA LEU A 106 -10.26 -4.66 15.71
C LEU A 106 -10.42 -3.96 17.06
N SER A 107 -9.93 -4.57 18.13
CA SER A 107 -10.05 -4.03 19.49
C SER A 107 -8.76 -3.36 19.97
N PHE A 108 -8.93 -2.24 20.67
CA PHE A 108 -7.86 -1.43 21.22
C PHE A 108 -8.16 -1.07 22.67
N ASP A 109 -7.13 -1.01 23.50
CA ASP A 109 -7.22 -0.54 24.88
C ASP A 109 -5.92 0.19 25.25
N GLY A 110 -6.06 1.47 25.61
CA GLY A 110 -4.95 2.41 25.83
C GLY A 110 -4.02 2.55 24.62
N GLY A 111 -4.58 2.63 23.40
CA GLY A 111 -3.80 2.71 22.15
C GLY A 111 -3.09 1.42 21.74
N VAL A 112 -3.22 0.36 22.53
CA VAL A 112 -2.61 -0.95 22.25
C VAL A 112 -3.61 -1.84 21.54
N PHE A 113 -3.22 -2.39 20.39
CA PHE A 113 -4.01 -3.41 19.70
C PHE A 113 -4.14 -4.67 20.55
N LYS A 114 -5.37 -5.15 20.76
CA LYS A 114 -5.67 -6.33 21.57
C LYS A 114 -6.04 -7.56 20.75
N GLY A 115 -6.54 -7.36 19.54
CA GLY A 115 -6.87 -8.46 18.66
C GLY A 115 -7.83 -8.09 17.54
N ILE A 116 -8.03 -9.05 16.66
CA ILE A 116 -9.06 -9.01 15.62
C ILE A 116 -9.94 -10.24 15.79
N THR A 117 -11.25 -10.03 15.66
CA THR A 117 -12.23 -11.12 15.61
C THR A 117 -13.09 -11.00 14.37
N GLU A 118 -13.52 -12.14 13.83
CA GLU A 118 -14.56 -12.14 12.80
C GLU A 118 -15.90 -11.76 13.44
N LYS A 119 -16.64 -10.87 12.76
CA LYS A 119 -17.94 -10.39 13.19
C LYS A 119 -19.00 -10.86 12.21
N SER A 120 -20.09 -11.41 12.75
CA SER A 120 -21.22 -11.93 11.97
C SER A 120 -22.43 -10.99 12.00
N GLU A 121 -22.20 -9.68 12.18
CA GLU A 121 -23.29 -8.69 12.21
C GLU A 121 -23.98 -8.64 10.84
N LYS A 122 -25.31 -8.72 10.86
CA LYS A 122 -26.15 -8.78 9.65
C LYS A 122 -26.43 -7.39 9.10
N ASN A 123 -26.53 -6.40 9.97
CA ASN A 123 -26.75 -5.03 9.55
C ASN A 123 -25.43 -4.39 9.15
N ILE A 124 -25.31 -4.04 7.86
CA ILE A 124 -24.08 -3.45 7.35
C ILE A 124 -23.82 -2.04 7.91
N ASP A 125 -24.88 -1.32 8.30
CA ASP A 125 -24.77 0.03 8.84
C ASP A 125 -24.13 0.08 10.24
N ASP A 126 -24.00 -1.07 10.91
CA ASP A 126 -23.36 -1.18 12.22
C ASP A 126 -21.82 -1.29 12.12
N TYR A 127 -21.26 -1.33 10.90
CA TYR A 127 -19.82 -1.32 10.67
C TYR A 127 -19.30 0.11 10.48
N HIS A 128 -18.21 0.44 11.18
CA HIS A 128 -17.58 1.76 11.06
C HIS A 128 -16.93 1.98 9.70
N LEU A 129 -16.37 0.94 9.08
CA LEU A 129 -15.79 0.98 7.73
C LEU A 129 -16.41 -0.12 6.86
N ARG A 130 -16.99 0.29 5.74
CA ARG A 130 -17.56 -0.57 4.70
C ARG A 130 -16.73 -0.35 3.44
N ILE A 131 -16.12 -1.41 2.93
CA ILE A 131 -15.13 -1.29 1.85
C ILE A 131 -15.04 -2.61 1.05
N PRO A 132 -15.27 -2.63 -0.27
CA PRO A 132 -15.21 -3.88 -1.02
C PRO A 132 -13.84 -4.56 -0.93
N ARG A 133 -13.79 -5.90 -1.04
CA ARG A 133 -12.59 -6.72 -0.77
C ARG A 133 -11.32 -6.25 -1.50
N ASN A 134 -11.40 -5.85 -2.77
CA ASN A 134 -10.22 -5.45 -3.54
C ASN A 134 -9.66 -4.11 -3.01
N GLN A 135 -10.56 -3.17 -2.68
CA GLN A 135 -10.25 -1.89 -2.08
C GLN A 135 -9.70 -2.05 -0.66
N LEU A 136 -10.23 -3.01 0.11
CA LEU A 136 -9.69 -3.35 1.42
C LEU A 136 -8.22 -3.81 1.30
N ILE A 137 -7.90 -4.66 0.31
CA ILE A 137 -6.51 -5.08 0.07
C ILE A 137 -5.62 -3.88 -0.28
N ARG A 138 -6.10 -2.93 -1.11
CA ARG A 138 -5.36 -1.69 -1.43
C ARG A 138 -5.03 -0.88 -0.17
N LEU A 139 -6.02 -0.72 0.71
CA LEU A 139 -5.87 0.01 1.97
C LEU A 139 -4.90 -0.71 2.93
N LEU A 140 -5.08 -2.03 3.11
CA LEU A 140 -4.25 -2.86 4.00
C LEU A 140 -2.78 -2.89 3.59
N MET A 141 -2.52 -2.88 2.28
CA MET A 141 -1.16 -2.85 1.72
C MET A 141 -0.55 -1.44 1.71
N GLY A 142 -1.32 -0.41 2.11
CA GLY A 142 -0.90 0.99 2.05
C GLY A 142 -0.70 1.51 0.63
N TYR A 143 -1.27 0.85 -0.39
CA TYR A 143 -1.16 1.29 -1.78
C TYR A 143 -1.90 2.61 -2.01
N GLU A 144 -3.06 2.74 -1.37
CA GLU A 144 -3.89 3.92 -1.46
C GLU A 144 -4.48 4.29 -0.11
N THR A 145 -4.72 5.60 0.09
CA THR A 145 -5.37 6.11 1.29
C THR A 145 -6.87 5.82 1.26
N LEU A 146 -7.51 5.81 2.45
CA LEU A 146 -8.97 5.75 2.55
C LEU A 146 -9.67 6.81 1.67
N ASP A 147 -9.16 8.04 1.67
CA ASP A 147 -9.76 9.15 0.93
C ASP A 147 -9.57 9.02 -0.58
N GLY A 148 -8.41 8.51 -1.01
CA GLY A 148 -8.15 8.19 -2.42
C GLY A 148 -9.15 7.17 -2.93
N ILE A 149 -9.28 6.04 -2.22
CA ILE A 149 -10.24 4.98 -2.56
C ILE A 149 -11.67 5.55 -2.56
N ALA A 150 -12.09 6.24 -1.50
CA ALA A 150 -13.44 6.78 -1.38
C ALA A 150 -13.77 7.87 -2.42
N SER A 151 -12.76 8.49 -3.05
CA SER A 151 -12.99 9.48 -4.12
C SER A 151 -13.50 8.86 -5.42
N HIS A 152 -13.20 7.58 -5.66
CA HIS A 152 -13.57 6.87 -6.90
C HIS A 152 -14.36 5.57 -6.67
N GLU A 153 -14.55 5.15 -5.41
CA GLU A 153 -15.33 3.97 -5.02
C GLU A 153 -16.53 4.39 -4.15
N PRO A 154 -17.74 4.52 -4.72
CA PRO A 154 -18.91 4.99 -3.98
C PRO A 154 -19.36 4.02 -2.88
N ASP A 155 -18.98 2.75 -3.00
CA ASP A 155 -19.24 1.73 -1.98
C ASP A 155 -18.27 1.84 -0.79
N VAL A 156 -17.28 2.74 -0.79
CA VAL A 156 -16.43 2.93 0.39
C VAL A 156 -17.03 3.97 1.31
N GLN A 157 -17.48 3.51 2.47
CA GLN A 157 -18.10 4.36 3.48
C GLN A 157 -17.43 4.17 4.83
N CYS A 158 -17.13 5.28 5.51
CA CYS A 158 -16.53 5.26 6.83
C CYS A 158 -17.22 6.28 7.75
N ALA A 159 -17.53 5.85 8.97
CA ALA A 159 -18.06 6.71 10.03
C ALA A 159 -17.13 7.92 10.22
N ALA A 160 -17.69 9.12 10.13
CA ALA A 160 -16.91 10.36 10.11
C ALA A 160 -15.96 10.49 11.32
N ALA A 161 -16.42 10.07 12.49
CA ALA A 161 -15.64 10.09 13.73
C ALA A 161 -14.40 9.16 13.71
N LEU A 162 -14.43 8.07 12.93
CA LEU A 162 -13.32 7.11 12.87
C LEU A 162 -12.42 7.27 11.63
N LYS A 163 -12.76 8.14 10.67
CA LYS A 163 -11.88 8.40 9.52
C LYS A 163 -10.44 8.77 9.92
N PRO A 164 -10.19 9.65 10.93
CA PRO A 164 -8.82 9.95 11.35
C PRO A 164 -8.08 8.71 11.87
N LEU A 165 -8.74 7.87 12.69
CA LEU A 165 -8.17 6.61 13.17
C LEU A 165 -7.81 5.67 12.01
N VAL A 166 -8.71 5.49 11.04
CA VAL A 166 -8.46 4.62 9.87
C VAL A 166 -7.26 5.12 9.05
N ARG A 167 -7.11 6.44 8.86
CA ARG A 167 -5.97 7.04 8.16
C ARG A 167 -4.65 6.78 8.88
N LEU A 168 -4.65 6.83 10.21
CA LEU A 168 -3.45 6.55 11.03
C LEU A 168 -3.10 5.06 11.03
N LEU A 169 -4.10 4.18 11.11
CA LEU A 169 -3.88 2.73 11.13
C LEU A 169 -3.47 2.18 9.77
N PHE A 170 -3.97 2.76 8.67
CA PHE A 170 -3.70 2.32 7.30
C PHE A 170 -3.21 3.48 6.42
N PRO A 171 -2.02 4.03 6.70
CA PRO A 171 -1.46 5.13 5.93
C PRO A 171 -1.00 4.64 4.55
N LYS A 172 -0.83 5.58 3.62
CA LYS A 172 -0.13 5.29 2.36
C LYS A 172 1.33 4.94 2.65
N LEU A 173 1.82 3.89 2.02
CA LEU A 173 3.19 3.40 2.12
C LEU A 173 3.88 3.57 0.76
N GLU A 174 5.21 3.67 0.78
CA GLU A 174 6.02 3.59 -0.42
C GLU A 174 6.20 2.12 -0.79
N ALA A 175 5.26 1.58 -1.56
CA ALA A 175 5.36 0.24 -2.08
C ALA A 175 6.41 0.19 -3.21
N MET A 176 7.28 -0.83 -3.24
CA MET A 176 8.17 -1.08 -4.39
C MET A 176 7.46 -1.84 -5.53
N VAL A 177 6.37 -2.52 -5.20
CA VAL A 177 5.54 -3.29 -6.14
C VAL A 177 4.36 -2.43 -6.57
N ASP A 178 4.03 -2.45 -7.86
CA ASP A 178 2.80 -1.85 -8.39
C ASP A 178 1.73 -2.93 -8.49
N PRO A 179 0.76 -3.00 -7.57
CA PRO A 179 -0.29 -3.99 -7.67
C PRO A 179 -1.36 -3.66 -8.74
N TYR A 180 -1.82 -4.71 -9.43
CA TYR A 180 -2.99 -4.68 -10.32
C TYR A 180 -4.22 -5.18 -9.55
N TYR A 181 -5.35 -4.49 -9.66
CA TYR A 181 -6.59 -4.83 -8.93
C TYR A 181 -7.81 -4.85 -9.83
#